data_AF-A0A9D5RXY3-F1
#
_entry.id   AF-A0A9D5RXY3-F1
#
_cell.length_a   1.000
_cell.length_b   1.000
_cell.length_c   1.000
_cell.angle_alpha   90.00
_cell.angle_beta   90.00
_cell.angle_gamma   90.00
#
_symmetry.space_group_name_H-M   'P 1'
#
loop_
_entity.id
_entity.type
_entity.pdbx_description
1 polymer ?
#
loop_
_entity_poly.entity_id
_entity_poly.type
_entity_poly.pdbx_seq_one_letter_code
_entity_poly.pdbx_strand_id
1 'polypeptide(L)'
;MKKLVVSENEIQEVCKYLGRKISKDLAHESKPPLLLVVLKGAVNFAIDLSKNITIPVFMDYIQISSYSGRKSTGDIKLIHNLRFDIKDRVVLVVEDVIDTGVSMDYLIHHLYANYQPKKVLVCAMFDKINARKTTVRVDYAGKILTENDFLVGYGLDYNEFERNIPYVYIPTEEEIAHFDELSKK
;
A
#
# COMPACT_ATOMS: atom_id res chain seq x y z
N MET A 1 23.47 -2.89 13.89
CA MET A 1 22.49 -1.88 14.35
C MET A 1 21.42 -1.74 13.29
N LYS A 2 20.16 -1.66 13.71
CA LYS A 2 18.99 -1.42 12.89
C LYS A 2 19.12 -0.09 12.11
N LYS A 3 19.01 -0.13 10.77
CA LYS A 3 19.11 1.06 9.90
C LYS A 3 17.72 1.67 9.76
N LEU A 4 17.49 2.82 10.41
CA LEU A 4 16.26 3.60 10.28
C LEU A 4 16.16 4.12 8.83
N VAL A 5 14.99 3.93 8.21
CA VAL A 5 14.70 4.41 6.84
C VAL A 5 13.73 5.59 6.88
N VAL A 6 12.67 5.50 7.69
CA VAL A 6 11.72 6.58 7.90
C VAL A 6 11.29 6.62 9.34
N SER A 7 11.44 7.78 9.99
CA SER A 7 10.93 8.02 11.33
C SER A 7 9.40 8.19 11.35
N GLU A 8 8.80 8.00 12.52
CA GLU A 8 7.37 8.27 12.73
C GLU A 8 6.99 9.71 12.36
N ASN A 9 7.83 10.69 12.70
CA ASN A 9 7.59 12.09 12.35
C ASN A 9 7.56 12.31 10.83
N GLU A 10 8.52 11.73 10.09
CA GLU A 10 8.54 11.82 8.63
C GLU A 10 7.30 11.15 8.01
N ILE A 11 6.85 10.03 8.56
CA ILE A 11 5.60 9.37 8.13
C ILE A 11 4.41 10.34 8.28
N GLN A 12 4.28 11.01 9.41
CA GLN A 12 3.18 11.95 9.65
C GLN A 12 3.24 13.15 8.69
N GLU A 13 4.44 13.66 8.38
CA GLU A 13 4.60 14.74 7.40
C GLU A 13 4.23 14.30 5.98
N VAL A 14 4.60 13.07 5.59
CA VAL A 14 4.18 12.48 4.31
C VAL A 14 2.65 12.35 4.25
N CYS A 15 2.01 11.81 5.29
CA CYS A 15 0.56 11.66 5.34
C CYS A 15 -0.18 13.00 5.26
N LYS A 16 0.32 14.03 5.96
CA LYS A 16 -0.21 15.40 5.89
C LYS A 16 -0.10 15.97 4.47
N TYR A 17 1.06 15.83 3.84
CA TYR A 17 1.30 16.34 2.49
C TYR A 17 0.37 15.65 1.47
N LEU A 18 0.34 14.32 1.48
CA LEU A 18 -0.48 13.54 0.57
C LEU A 18 -1.97 13.79 0.80
N GLY A 19 -2.43 13.81 2.05
CA GLY A 19 -3.84 14.06 2.39
C GLY A 19 -4.33 15.40 1.85
N ARG A 20 -3.54 16.48 1.99
CA ARG A 20 -3.87 17.79 1.41
C ARG A 20 -3.89 17.77 -0.11
N LYS A 21 -2.91 17.11 -0.74
CA LYS A 21 -2.80 17.00 -2.20
C LYS A 21 -4.00 16.25 -2.79
N ILE A 22 -4.31 15.07 -2.25
CA ILE A 22 -5.46 14.24 -2.64
C ILE A 22 -6.77 15.03 -2.46
N SER A 23 -6.93 15.71 -1.33
CA SER A 23 -8.13 16.52 -1.06
C SER A 23 -8.32 17.61 -2.11
N LYS A 24 -7.25 18.31 -2.49
CA LYS A 24 -7.29 19.34 -3.54
C LYS A 24 -7.63 18.74 -4.90
N ASP A 25 -6.93 17.68 -5.27
CA ASP A 25 -7.02 17.09 -6.62
C ASP A 25 -8.37 16.39 -6.86
N LEU A 26 -9.05 15.93 -5.80
CA LEU A 26 -10.33 15.22 -5.87
C LEU A 26 -11.54 16.02 -5.36
N ALA A 27 -11.39 17.29 -4.99
CA ALA A 27 -12.46 18.12 -4.41
C ALA A 27 -13.67 18.31 -5.33
N HIS A 28 -13.47 18.19 -6.65
CA HIS A 28 -14.49 18.46 -7.67
C HIS A 28 -15.17 17.20 -8.19
N GLU A 29 -14.92 16.05 -7.58
CA GLU A 29 -15.58 14.80 -7.96
C GLU A 29 -17.06 14.81 -7.60
N SER A 30 -17.92 14.45 -8.57
CA SER A 30 -19.38 14.46 -8.40
C SER A 30 -19.88 13.37 -7.44
N LYS A 31 -19.07 12.34 -7.21
CA LYS A 31 -19.27 11.30 -6.19
C LYS A 31 -18.06 11.28 -5.26
N PRO A 32 -18.25 11.12 -3.93
CA PRO A 32 -17.12 10.95 -3.01
C PRO A 32 -16.17 9.83 -3.48
N PRO A 33 -14.85 10.04 -3.55
CA PRO A 33 -13.94 8.97 -3.95
C PRO A 33 -13.93 7.83 -2.91
N LEU A 34 -13.57 6.63 -3.36
CA LEU A 34 -13.35 5.48 -2.48
C LEU A 34 -11.85 5.34 -2.21
N LEU A 35 -11.46 5.31 -0.94
CA LEU A 35 -10.15 4.81 -0.50
C LEU A 35 -10.23 3.28 -0.41
N LEU A 36 -9.57 2.60 -1.35
CA LEU A 36 -9.50 1.15 -1.37
C LEU A 36 -8.16 0.70 -0.77
N VAL A 37 -8.19 0.25 0.48
CA VAL A 37 -7.00 -0.10 1.24
C VAL A 37 -6.62 -1.55 0.98
N VAL A 38 -5.38 -1.79 0.53
CA VAL A 38 -4.87 -3.15 0.30
C VAL A 38 -4.41 -3.75 1.62
N LEU A 39 -5.03 -4.87 2.00
CA LEU A 39 -4.71 -5.59 3.22
C LEU A 39 -3.48 -6.49 3.04
N LYS A 40 -2.65 -6.66 4.06
CA LYS A 40 -2.75 -6.06 5.41
C LYS A 40 -1.88 -4.81 5.59
N GLY A 41 -0.79 -4.72 4.83
CA GLY A 41 0.30 -3.81 5.14
C GLY A 41 -0.06 -2.32 5.02
N ALA A 42 -0.97 -1.96 4.12
CA ALA A 42 -1.38 -0.58 3.92
C ALA A 42 -2.28 0.00 5.03
N VAL A 43 -2.73 -0.80 6.01
CA VAL A 43 -3.71 -0.36 7.02
C VAL A 43 -3.20 0.83 7.84
N ASN A 44 -1.96 0.77 8.33
CA ASN A 44 -1.39 1.86 9.15
C ASN A 44 -1.30 3.16 8.34
N PHE A 45 -0.75 3.06 7.12
CA PHE A 45 -0.66 4.20 6.20
C PHE A 45 -2.04 4.78 5.86
N ALA A 46 -3.03 3.93 5.57
CA ALA A 46 -4.38 4.38 5.24
C ALA A 46 -5.04 5.14 6.39
N ILE A 47 -4.88 4.67 7.63
CA ILE A 47 -5.45 5.33 8.82
C ILE A 47 -4.84 6.72 9.03
N ASP A 48 -3.53 6.86 8.90
CA ASP A 48 -2.88 8.17 9.10
C ASP A 48 -3.09 9.11 7.92
N LEU A 49 -3.12 8.58 6.70
CA LEU A 49 -3.47 9.34 5.50
C LEU A 49 -4.90 9.88 5.59
N SER A 50 -5.88 9.04 5.98
CA SER A 50 -7.30 9.42 5.96
C SER A 50 -7.62 10.55 6.93
N LYS A 51 -6.93 10.63 8.09
CA LYS A 51 -7.06 11.75 9.04
C LYS A 51 -6.70 13.11 8.43
N ASN A 52 -5.91 13.11 7.36
CA ASN A 52 -5.44 14.31 6.67
C ASN A 52 -6.20 14.61 5.37
N ILE A 53 -7.19 13.78 5.01
CA ILE A 53 -8.07 14.03 3.87
C ILE A 53 -9.27 14.85 4.34
N THR A 54 -9.49 16.01 3.71
CA THR A 54 -10.47 17.02 4.16
C THR A 54 -11.76 17.03 3.34
N ILE A 55 -11.90 16.10 2.39
CA ILE A 55 -13.12 15.92 1.59
C ILE A 55 -13.83 14.62 2.03
N PRO A 56 -15.15 14.50 1.81
CA PRO A 56 -15.85 13.24 2.07
C PRO A 56 -15.27 12.11 1.22
N VAL A 57 -14.97 10.98 1.85
CA VAL A 57 -14.50 9.75 1.19
C VAL A 57 -15.22 8.54 1.76
N PHE A 58 -15.35 7.50 0.94
CA PHE A 58 -15.63 6.17 1.43
C PHE A 58 -14.32 5.42 1.71
N MET A 59 -14.37 4.39 2.55
CA MET A 59 -13.25 3.50 2.79
C MET A 59 -13.72 2.05 2.70
N ASP A 60 -12.98 1.25 1.96
CA ASP A 60 -13.18 -0.19 1.85
C ASP A 60 -11.83 -0.88 1.78
N TYR A 61 -11.83 -2.20 1.96
CA TYR A 61 -10.63 -3.01 2.03
C TYR A 61 -10.65 -4.08 0.96
N ILE A 62 -9.48 -4.42 0.43
CA ILE A 62 -9.32 -5.53 -0.51
C ILE A 62 -8.10 -6.34 -0.10
N GLN A 63 -8.19 -7.65 -0.28
CA GLN A 63 -7.05 -8.52 -0.04
C GLN A 63 -6.87 -9.42 -1.25
N ILE A 64 -5.69 -9.33 -1.85
CA ILE A 64 -5.22 -10.26 -2.87
C ILE A 64 -4.14 -11.14 -2.25
N SER A 65 -4.10 -12.42 -2.63
CA SER A 65 -2.99 -13.28 -2.27
C SER A 65 -1.73 -12.77 -2.98
N SER A 66 -0.82 -12.15 -2.23
CA SER A 66 0.50 -11.84 -2.74
C SER A 66 1.41 -13.08 -2.65
N TYR A 67 2.33 -13.16 -3.59
CA TYR A 67 3.30 -14.25 -3.74
C TYR A 67 4.17 -14.43 -2.49
N SER A 68 3.99 -15.52 -1.72
CA SER A 68 4.93 -15.95 -0.68
C SER A 68 5.72 -17.19 -1.15
N GLY A 69 6.98 -16.98 -1.58
CA GLY A 69 7.93 -18.07 -1.89
C GLY A 69 8.71 -17.95 -3.21
N ARG A 70 9.87 -18.63 -3.31
CA ARG A 70 10.85 -18.57 -4.44
C ARG A 70 10.40 -19.22 -5.77
N LYS A 71 9.17 -19.73 -5.92
CA LYS A 71 8.68 -20.34 -7.17
C LYS A 71 7.22 -19.98 -7.45
N SER A 72 6.97 -19.39 -8.63
CA SER A 72 5.66 -18.91 -9.09
C SER A 72 4.84 -20.02 -9.77
N THR A 73 3.58 -20.16 -9.40
CA THR A 73 2.57 -20.92 -10.17
C THR A 73 1.53 -20.03 -10.88
N GLY A 74 1.54 -18.71 -10.67
CA GLY A 74 0.88 -17.73 -11.56
C GLY A 74 -0.52 -17.23 -11.17
N ASP A 75 -1.19 -17.82 -10.19
CA ASP A 75 -2.59 -17.47 -9.87
C ASP A 75 -2.71 -16.49 -8.69
N ILE A 76 -2.94 -15.19 -8.96
CA ILE A 76 -3.36 -14.22 -7.93
C ILE A 76 -4.85 -14.42 -7.64
N LYS A 77 -5.22 -14.62 -6.36
CA LYS A 77 -6.61 -14.80 -5.92
C LYS A 77 -7.07 -13.64 -5.05
N LEU A 78 -8.35 -13.29 -5.16
CA LEU A 78 -9.02 -12.39 -4.22
C LEU A 78 -9.42 -13.18 -2.97
N ILE A 79 -8.94 -12.71 -1.82
CA ILE A 79 -9.25 -13.26 -0.50
C ILE A 79 -10.39 -12.47 0.13
N HIS A 80 -10.38 -11.15 -0.02
CA HIS A 80 -11.43 -10.26 0.46
C HIS A 80 -11.89 -9.34 -0.67
N ASN A 81 -13.20 -9.29 -0.91
CA ASN A 81 -13.79 -8.55 -2.01
C ASN A 81 -14.38 -7.21 -1.56
N LEU A 82 -14.45 -6.26 -2.51
CA LEU A 82 -15.14 -4.99 -2.39
C LEU A 82 -16.61 -5.18 -1.97
N ARG A 83 -17.08 -4.27 -1.12
CA ARG A 83 -18.47 -4.21 -0.64
C ARG A 83 -19.24 -3.04 -1.26
N PHE A 84 -18.55 -1.99 -1.65
CA PHE A 84 -19.17 -0.81 -2.26
C PHE A 84 -19.27 -0.91 -3.78
N ASP A 85 -20.35 -0.36 -4.33
CA ASP A 85 -20.41 -0.07 -5.76
C ASP A 85 -19.49 1.10 -6.11
N ILE A 86 -18.51 0.81 -6.96
CA ILE A 86 -17.50 1.76 -7.45
C ILE A 86 -17.76 2.22 -8.87
N LYS A 87 -18.89 1.86 -9.49
CA LYS A 87 -19.24 2.28 -10.84
C LYS A 87 -19.29 3.80 -10.97
N ASP A 88 -18.62 4.32 -11.99
CA ASP A 88 -18.48 5.75 -12.27
C ASP A 88 -17.94 6.56 -11.07
N ARG A 89 -17.18 5.91 -10.18
CA ARG A 89 -16.53 6.55 -9.02
C ARG A 89 -15.01 6.57 -9.21
N VAL A 90 -14.34 7.58 -8.65
CA VAL A 90 -12.89 7.56 -8.51
C VAL A 90 -12.52 6.63 -7.35
N VAL A 91 -11.65 5.66 -7.63
CA VAL A 91 -11.09 4.74 -6.65
C VAL A 91 -9.62 5.09 -6.46
N LEU A 92 -9.24 5.45 -5.24
CA LEU A 92 -7.85 5.64 -4.83
C LEU A 92 -7.40 4.38 -4.09
N VAL A 93 -6.62 3.53 -4.75
CA VAL A 93 -6.00 2.37 -4.13
C VAL A 93 -4.88 2.86 -3.22
N VAL A 94 -4.89 2.43 -1.96
CA VAL A 94 -3.90 2.78 -0.94
C VAL A 94 -3.08 1.54 -0.61
N GLU A 95 -1.77 1.63 -0.84
CA GLU A 95 -0.80 0.54 -0.66
C GLU A 95 0.35 1.00 0.25
N ASP A 96 0.98 0.08 0.98
CA ASP A 96 2.20 0.38 1.74
C ASP A 96 3.43 0.53 0.82
N VAL A 97 3.66 -0.42 -0.07
CA VAL A 97 4.80 -0.44 -0.98
C VAL A 97 4.44 -0.97 -2.36
N ILE A 98 4.85 -0.23 -3.40
CA ILE A 98 4.91 -0.78 -4.76
C ILE A 98 6.35 -1.20 -5.03
N ASP A 99 6.55 -2.51 -5.14
CA ASP A 99 7.82 -3.13 -5.47
C ASP A 99 7.86 -3.52 -6.96
N THR A 100 7.62 -4.79 -7.30
CA THR A 100 7.57 -5.24 -8.70
C THR A 100 6.42 -4.67 -9.52
N GLY A 101 5.34 -4.21 -8.87
CA GLY A 101 4.12 -3.69 -9.48
C GLY A 101 3.11 -4.75 -9.92
N VAL A 102 3.46 -6.04 -9.93
CA VAL A 102 2.60 -7.11 -10.49
C VAL A 102 1.25 -7.21 -9.78
N SER A 103 1.25 -7.18 -8.44
CA SER A 103 0.02 -7.25 -7.64
C SER A 103 -0.91 -6.05 -7.89
N MET A 104 -0.33 -4.86 -8.01
CA MET A 104 -1.08 -3.62 -8.26
C MET A 104 -1.64 -3.58 -9.68
N ASP A 105 -0.86 -4.01 -10.67
CA ASP A 105 -1.29 -4.12 -12.06
C ASP A 105 -2.48 -5.08 -12.21
N TYR A 106 -2.41 -6.26 -11.58
CA TYR A 106 -3.53 -7.19 -11.51
C TYR A 106 -4.77 -6.55 -10.87
N LEU A 107 -4.60 -5.86 -9.73
CA LEU A 107 -5.71 -5.23 -9.03
C LEU A 107 -6.38 -4.16 -9.89
N ILE A 108 -5.61 -3.28 -10.54
CA ILE A 108 -6.15 -2.26 -11.44
C ILE A 108 -6.97 -2.89 -12.56
N HIS A 109 -6.43 -3.91 -13.24
CA HIS A 109 -7.15 -4.64 -14.29
C HIS A 109 -8.44 -5.29 -13.77
N HIS A 110 -8.37 -5.91 -12.59
CA HIS A 110 -9.53 -6.53 -11.95
C HIS A 110 -10.63 -5.50 -11.66
N LEU A 111 -10.29 -4.32 -11.14
CA LEU A 111 -11.24 -3.25 -10.84
C LEU A 111 -11.95 -2.75 -12.10
N TYR A 112 -11.19 -2.49 -13.17
CA TYR A 112 -11.77 -2.03 -14.44
C TYR A 112 -12.66 -3.09 -15.10
N ALA A 113 -12.22 -4.34 -15.13
CA ALA A 113 -12.94 -5.42 -15.79
C ALA A 113 -14.28 -5.74 -15.11
N ASN A 114 -14.36 -5.62 -13.78
CA ASN A 114 -15.52 -6.11 -13.03
C ASN A 114 -16.44 -5.01 -12.49
N TYR A 115 -15.96 -3.78 -12.32
CA TYR A 115 -16.71 -2.75 -11.59
C TYR A 115 -16.87 -1.41 -12.32
N GLN A 116 -16.19 -1.20 -13.45
CA GLN A 116 -16.35 0.02 -14.28
C GLN A 116 -16.18 1.34 -13.48
N PRO A 117 -15.10 1.51 -12.71
CA PRO A 117 -14.84 2.78 -12.04
C PRO A 117 -14.59 3.90 -13.05
N LYS A 118 -14.88 5.15 -12.66
CA LYS A 118 -14.55 6.32 -13.48
C LYS A 118 -13.04 6.41 -13.69
N LYS A 119 -12.28 6.18 -12.63
CA LYS A 119 -10.82 6.24 -12.62
C LYS A 119 -10.27 5.44 -11.45
N VAL A 120 -9.20 4.69 -11.68
CA VAL A 120 -8.37 4.10 -10.62
C VAL A 120 -7.09 4.93 -10.50
N LEU A 121 -6.77 5.34 -9.28
CA LEU A 121 -5.56 6.08 -8.91
C LEU A 121 -4.80 5.25 -7.87
N VAL A 122 -3.47 5.39 -7.82
CA VAL A 122 -2.63 4.67 -6.86
C VAL A 122 -1.93 5.65 -5.92
N CYS A 123 -2.10 5.43 -4.61
CA CYS A 123 -1.36 6.08 -3.54
C CYS A 123 -0.52 5.03 -2.80
N ALA A 124 0.79 5.24 -2.72
CA ALA A 124 1.69 4.32 -2.03
C ALA A 124 2.62 5.08 -1.08
N MET A 125 2.82 4.54 0.12
CA MET A 125 3.79 5.12 1.06
C MET A 125 5.21 5.02 0.48
N PHE A 126 5.55 3.87 -0.11
CA PHE A 126 6.85 3.61 -0.73
C PHE A 126 6.72 3.21 -2.19
N ASP A 127 7.52 3.84 -3.04
CA ASP A 127 7.63 3.49 -4.45
C ASP A 127 9.06 3.06 -4.80
N LYS A 128 9.29 1.75 -4.98
CA LYS A 128 10.57 1.18 -5.43
C LYS A 128 10.64 1.11 -6.95
N ILE A 129 10.90 2.26 -7.57
CA ILE A 129 10.91 2.39 -9.04
C ILE A 129 11.89 1.45 -9.74
N ASN A 130 13.01 1.09 -9.10
CA ASN A 130 14.05 0.23 -9.67
C ASN A 130 13.71 -1.27 -9.59
N ALA A 131 12.70 -1.67 -8.80
CA ALA A 131 12.27 -3.05 -8.66
C ALA A 131 11.18 -3.47 -9.69
N ARG A 132 10.70 -2.52 -10.50
CA ARG A 132 9.55 -2.71 -11.39
C ARG A 132 9.78 -3.84 -12.40
N LYS A 133 8.79 -4.74 -12.48
CA LYS A 133 8.66 -5.76 -13.53
C LYS A 133 7.51 -5.46 -14.50
N THR A 134 6.59 -4.59 -14.10
CA THR A 134 5.49 -4.08 -14.92
C THR A 134 5.31 -2.58 -14.69
N THR A 135 4.70 -1.89 -15.65
CA THR A 135 4.47 -0.46 -15.58
C THR A 135 3.24 -0.17 -14.74
N VAL A 136 3.46 0.26 -13.50
CA VAL A 136 2.40 0.80 -12.64
C VAL A 136 2.67 2.27 -12.39
N ARG A 137 1.70 3.10 -12.75
CA ARG A 137 1.71 4.52 -12.42
C ARG A 137 1.29 4.70 -10.97
N VAL A 138 2.16 5.30 -10.17
CA VAL A 138 1.85 5.76 -8.81
C VAL A 138 1.50 7.24 -8.90
N ASP A 139 0.23 7.59 -8.66
CA ASP A 139 -0.25 8.97 -8.75
C ASP A 139 0.17 9.80 -7.54
N TYR A 140 0.27 9.16 -6.37
CA TYR A 140 0.63 9.77 -5.11
C TYR A 140 1.67 8.90 -4.40
N ALA A 141 2.96 9.20 -4.59
CA ALA A 141 4.04 8.52 -3.90
C ALA A 141 4.45 9.30 -2.64
N GLY A 142 4.54 8.61 -1.50
CA GLY A 142 5.06 9.19 -0.26
C GLY A 142 6.56 9.39 -0.31
N LYS A 143 7.30 8.29 -0.45
CA LYS A 143 8.76 8.29 -0.68
C LYS A 143 9.11 7.38 -1.84
N ILE A 144 9.90 7.90 -2.78
CA ILE A 144 10.49 7.11 -3.86
C ILE A 144 11.81 6.54 -3.33
N LEU A 145 11.97 5.22 -3.46
CA LEU A 145 13.15 4.49 -3.01
C LEU A 145 13.91 3.95 -4.22
N THR A 146 15.21 4.21 -4.24
CA THR A 146 16.13 3.72 -5.29
C THR A 146 16.81 2.42 -4.91
N GLU A 147 16.95 2.15 -3.60
CA GLU A 147 17.46 0.90 -3.06
C GLU A 147 16.33 -0.13 -2.93
N ASN A 148 16.64 -1.39 -3.22
CA ASN A 148 15.69 -2.50 -3.12
C ASN A 148 15.77 -3.20 -1.74
N ASP A 149 16.10 -2.43 -0.70
CA ASP A 149 16.24 -2.93 0.66
C ASP A 149 14.92 -3.53 1.17
N PHE A 150 15.01 -4.61 1.93
CA PHE A 150 13.84 -5.19 2.60
C PHE A 150 13.46 -4.32 3.81
N LEU A 151 12.20 -3.89 3.85
CA LEU A 151 11.70 -2.92 4.83
C LEU A 151 10.69 -3.59 5.76
N VAL A 152 10.75 -3.24 7.04
CA VAL A 152 9.81 -3.67 8.08
C VAL A 152 9.37 -2.48 8.91
N GLY A 153 8.23 -2.63 9.58
CA GLY A 153 7.63 -1.58 10.40
C GLY A 153 6.57 -0.78 9.64
N TYR A 154 5.74 -0.09 10.41
CA TYR A 154 4.64 0.75 9.92
C TYR A 154 3.72 0.01 8.93
N GLY A 155 3.29 -1.19 9.32
CA GLY A 155 2.43 -2.07 8.51
C GLY A 155 3.19 -3.09 7.66
N LEU A 156 4.42 -2.77 7.23
CA LEU A 156 5.32 -3.72 6.56
C LEU A 156 5.79 -4.79 7.55
N ASP A 157 5.98 -6.01 7.06
CA ASP A 157 6.28 -7.17 7.91
C ASP A 157 7.42 -8.04 7.42
N TYR A 158 7.94 -8.83 8.35
CA TYR A 158 8.67 -10.06 8.07
C TYR A 158 7.92 -11.21 8.73
N ASN A 159 7.33 -12.11 7.94
CA ASN A 159 6.52 -13.24 8.44
C ASN A 159 5.45 -12.81 9.47
N GLU A 160 4.69 -11.77 9.17
CA GLU A 160 3.68 -11.13 10.03
C GLU A 160 4.23 -10.38 11.27
N PHE A 161 5.53 -10.43 11.54
CA PHE A 161 6.14 -9.67 12.64
C PHE A 161 6.37 -8.20 12.27
N GLU A 162 6.49 -7.37 13.31
CA GLU A 162 6.92 -5.96 13.26
C GLU A 162 5.96 -4.98 12.55
N ARG A 163 4.76 -5.41 12.11
CA ARG A 163 3.74 -4.50 11.53
C ARG A 163 3.39 -3.32 12.46
N ASN A 164 3.51 -3.52 13.77
CA ASN A 164 3.10 -2.59 14.82
C ASN A 164 4.14 -1.52 15.19
N ILE A 165 5.34 -1.54 14.60
CA ILE A 165 6.36 -0.53 14.88
C ILE A 165 6.01 0.80 14.19
N PRO A 166 6.14 1.97 14.84
CA PRO A 166 5.64 3.24 14.28
C PRO A 166 6.58 3.89 13.24
N TYR A 167 7.66 3.21 12.87
CA TYR A 167 8.68 3.71 11.95
C TYR A 167 9.14 2.57 11.03
N VAL A 168 9.81 2.91 9.93
CA VAL A 168 10.29 1.95 8.93
C VAL A 168 11.79 1.80 9.00
N TYR A 169 12.27 0.57 8.93
CA TYR A 169 13.69 0.23 9.05
C TYR A 169 14.07 -0.99 8.22
N ILE A 170 15.37 -1.23 8.12
CA ILE A 170 15.94 -2.44 7.53
C ILE A 170 16.40 -3.36 8.67
N PRO A 171 15.86 -4.58 8.76
CA PRO A 171 16.19 -5.50 9.84
C PRO A 171 17.61 -6.03 9.69
N THR A 172 18.24 -6.30 10.83
CA THR A 172 19.53 -6.99 10.89
C THR A 172 19.36 -8.48 10.63
N GLU A 173 20.44 -9.16 10.25
CA GLU A 173 20.43 -10.63 10.08
C GLU A 173 20.05 -11.36 11.38
N GLU A 174 20.43 -10.82 12.53
CA GLU A 174 20.09 -11.36 13.86
C GLU A 174 18.58 -11.27 14.13
N GLU A 175 17.94 -10.14 13.82
CA GLU A 175 16.48 -9.98 13.93
C GLU A 175 15.76 -10.96 12.99
N ILE A 176 16.21 -11.09 11.74
CA ILE A 176 15.64 -12.04 10.78
C ILE A 176 15.73 -13.47 11.31
N ALA A 177 16.91 -13.88 11.79
CA ALA A 177 17.11 -15.23 12.34
C ALA A 177 16.21 -15.48 13.56
N HIS A 178 16.02 -14.47 14.40
CA HIS A 178 15.11 -14.54 15.54
C HIS A 178 13.66 -14.72 15.10
N PHE A 179 13.17 -13.93 14.13
CA PHE A 179 11.82 -14.08 13.60
C PHE A 179 11.60 -15.45 12.93
N ASP A 180 12.58 -15.95 12.19
CA ASP A 180 12.54 -17.30 11.60
C ASP A 180 12.44 -18.41 12.65
N GLU A 181 13.06 -18.23 13.83
CA GLU A 181 12.89 -19.15 14.95
C GLU A 181 11.47 -19.10 15.53
N LEU A 182 10.92 -17.89 15.70
CA LEU A 182 9.57 -17.70 16.19
C LEU A 182 8.50 -18.27 15.25
N SER A 183 8.68 -18.15 13.92
CA SER A 183 7.74 -18.68 12.92
C SER A 183 7.69 -20.21 12.83
N LYS A 184 8.61 -20.95 13.47
CA LYS A 184 8.63 -22.43 13.46
C LYS A 184 7.71 -23.06 14.50
N LYS A 185 7.10 -22.26 15.38
CA LYS A 185 6.15 -22.70 16.42
C LYS A 185 4.71 -22.51 15.95
#